data_AF-A0A1I3V0K4-F1
#
_entry.id   AF-A0A1I3V0K4-F1
#
_cell.length_a   1.000
_cell.length_b   1.000
_cell.length_c   1.000
_cell.angle_alpha   90.00
_cell.angle_beta   90.00
_cell.angle_gamma   90.00
#
_symmetry.space_group_name_H-M   'P 1'
#
loop_
_entity.id
_entity.type
_entity.pdbx_description
1 polymer ?
#
loop_
_entity_poly.entity_id
_entity_poly.type
_entity_poly.pdbx_seq_one_letter_code
_entity_poly.pdbx_strand_id
1 'polypeptide(L)'
;MTAPWSASRLDGPQGELIAALDALRGLIARTPGAPAPGKRAATSTGSAIDQIADRFALTPFERDLLLLCAGVELDAAFAETVRVAAGGPPTFGFALAALPGAHWSAITPTGPLRYWRLIELAAGQAVTTAPLRIDERVLHFAAGVSHLDERLQGLVRAGPAPTALPEAHDLIAERIAALWSAADRRGAAWPAVQLIGDPDAGGAAVAAAACAAKGLGLNLIRAADLPVAITERTGFERLWAREAALSDSALLVETFDADPPETLRAAAAFAAVSRAVTLVACREPLRSEGRPLPRFEVAKPGRIEQAALWRRALGDAAAGREDEIERVVSHFDLGPAAIASAAALAETAPLWAACRDQSRGQLDDLAQRIETTAGWEDLVLPGTEADILREIVANVRQRTKLYDHWGFAGKSNRGLGVSALFAGTSGTGKTLAGEILARELELDLFRIDLSQVVSKYIGETEKNLRRVFDAAEAAGAVLLFDEADALFGKRTEVKDSHDRYANLEVSYLLQRMECYRGLAILTTNLPQAIDPAFKRRLRFIVQFPFPDVAERAEIWRRVFPKATPTEGLEIDQLAQLNVPGGNIRNIALGAAFLAADADSAVTMAHVRRAARAEYAKIGRTMTGAELVGWAQT
;
A
#
# COMPACT_ATOMS: atom_id res chain seq x y z
N MET A 1 -11.68 39.82 -18.61
CA MET A 1 -10.64 38.81 -18.88
C MET A 1 -10.34 38.84 -20.37
N THR A 2 -9.35 39.64 -20.77
CA THR A 2 -8.89 39.79 -22.16
C THR A 2 -7.91 38.67 -22.49
N ALA A 3 -8.19 37.91 -23.55
CA ALA A 3 -7.36 36.82 -24.03
C ALA A 3 -5.96 37.32 -24.46
N PRO A 4 -4.85 36.72 -24.01
CA PRO A 4 -3.51 37.15 -24.35
C PRO A 4 -3.02 36.40 -25.59
N TRP A 5 -3.55 36.71 -26.77
CA TRP A 5 -3.06 36.17 -28.04
C TRP A 5 -2.74 37.35 -28.95
N SER A 6 -1.70 38.10 -28.59
CA SER A 6 -1.09 39.08 -29.50
C SER A 6 -0.17 38.36 -30.47
N ALA A 7 -0.42 38.54 -31.77
CA ALA A 7 0.19 37.88 -32.91
C ALA A 7 1.70 38.18 -33.16
N SER A 8 2.52 38.33 -32.12
CA SER A 8 3.93 38.73 -32.26
C SER A 8 4.94 37.82 -31.56
N ARG A 9 4.61 36.55 -31.31
CA ARG A 9 5.58 35.50 -30.94
C ARG A 9 5.17 34.15 -31.51
N LEU A 10 5.39 33.95 -32.81
CA LEU A 10 5.39 32.63 -33.47
C LEU A 10 6.83 32.08 -33.64
N ASP A 11 7.80 32.60 -32.87
CA ASP A 11 9.19 32.13 -32.84
C ASP A 11 9.34 30.89 -31.93
N GLY A 12 8.53 29.86 -32.19
CA GLY A 12 8.53 28.59 -31.44
C GLY A 12 8.24 27.39 -32.35
N PRO A 13 8.10 26.16 -31.79
CA PRO A 13 7.93 24.92 -32.55
C PRO A 13 6.79 24.93 -33.59
N GLN A 14 5.77 25.78 -33.38
CA GLN A 14 4.63 25.96 -34.28
C GLN A 14 4.97 26.77 -35.54
N GLY A 15 5.83 27.80 -35.45
CA GLY A 15 6.25 28.59 -36.63
C GLY A 15 7.12 27.76 -37.58
N GLU A 16 7.98 26.92 -37.03
CA GLU A 16 8.81 25.98 -37.79
C GLU A 16 7.99 24.83 -38.42
N LEU A 17 6.88 24.44 -37.80
CA LEU A 17 5.93 23.49 -38.38
C LEU A 17 5.25 24.05 -39.64
N ILE A 18 4.81 25.32 -39.61
CA ILE A 18 4.22 25.98 -40.78
C ILE A 18 5.25 26.07 -41.92
N ALA A 19 6.50 26.43 -41.62
CA ALA A 19 7.56 26.46 -42.63
C ALA A 19 7.82 25.09 -43.27
N ALA A 20 7.77 24.01 -42.47
CA ALA A 20 7.86 22.65 -42.98
C ALA A 20 6.68 22.28 -43.89
N LEU A 21 5.46 22.69 -43.52
CA LEU A 21 4.25 22.50 -44.34
C LEU A 21 4.34 23.24 -45.68
N ASP A 22 4.81 24.49 -45.68
CA ASP A 22 5.01 25.27 -46.91
C ASP A 22 6.03 24.63 -47.86
N ALA A 23 7.14 24.11 -47.31
CA ALA A 23 8.14 23.40 -48.09
C ALA A 23 7.56 22.12 -48.74
N LEU A 24 6.74 21.37 -48.00
CA LEU A 24 6.07 20.17 -48.49
C LEU A 24 4.99 20.51 -49.53
N ARG A 25 4.22 21.58 -49.32
CA ARG A 25 3.23 22.10 -50.26
C ARG A 25 3.88 22.46 -51.60
N GLY A 26 5.04 23.10 -51.56
CA GLY A 26 5.84 23.41 -52.76
C GLY A 26 6.44 22.19 -53.47
N LEU A 27 6.49 21.02 -52.84
CA LEU A 27 6.82 19.75 -53.48
C LEU A 27 5.60 19.10 -54.14
N ILE A 28 4.46 19.09 -53.43
CA ILE A 28 3.20 18.49 -53.89
C ILE A 28 2.60 19.25 -55.08
N ALA A 29 2.73 20.58 -55.09
CA ALA A 29 2.22 21.43 -56.16
C ALA A 29 3.01 21.32 -57.48
N ARG A 30 4.09 20.52 -57.56
CA ARG A 30 4.89 20.35 -58.79
C ARG A 30 4.24 19.32 -59.72
N THR A 31 4.15 19.69 -60.99
CA THR A 31 3.67 18.82 -62.08
C THR A 31 4.58 17.59 -62.26
N PRO A 32 4.04 16.39 -62.55
CA PRO A 32 4.86 15.19 -62.79
C PRO A 32 5.79 15.41 -64.01
N GLY A 33 7.12 15.32 -63.82
CA GLY A 33 8.10 15.34 -64.92
C GLY A 33 9.26 16.35 -64.86
N ALA A 34 9.33 17.21 -63.83
CA ALA A 34 10.50 18.09 -63.64
C ALA A 34 11.67 17.36 -62.93
N PRO A 35 12.95 17.63 -63.30
CA PRO A 35 14.10 16.94 -62.72
C PRO A 35 14.19 17.14 -61.20
N ALA A 36 14.56 16.07 -60.48
CA ALA A 36 14.74 16.10 -59.04
C ALA A 36 15.80 17.15 -58.64
N PRO A 37 15.54 18.03 -57.66
CA PRO A 37 16.56 18.95 -57.20
C PRO A 37 17.71 18.18 -56.55
N GLY A 38 18.93 18.48 -56.98
CA GLY A 38 20.13 18.16 -56.20
C GLY A 38 20.08 18.89 -54.86
N LYS A 39 20.39 18.15 -53.79
CA LYS A 39 20.52 18.56 -52.38
C LYS A 39 19.45 19.55 -51.86
N ARG A 40 18.58 19.04 -50.97
CA ARG A 40 17.68 19.80 -50.08
C ARG A 40 18.34 21.12 -49.62
N ALA A 41 17.63 22.24 -49.81
CA ALA A 41 17.84 23.41 -48.96
C ALA A 41 17.56 22.97 -47.51
N ALA A 42 18.45 23.32 -46.59
CA ALA A 42 18.40 22.88 -45.20
C ALA A 42 16.99 23.06 -44.63
N THR A 43 16.33 21.94 -44.34
CA THR A 43 15.07 21.89 -43.60
C THR A 43 15.30 22.58 -42.26
N SER A 44 14.39 23.47 -41.87
CA SER A 44 14.35 24.09 -40.54
C SER A 44 14.44 22.99 -39.47
N THR A 45 15.61 22.80 -38.90
CA THR A 45 15.88 21.83 -37.83
C THR A 45 15.29 22.36 -36.54
N GLY A 46 14.11 21.87 -36.14
CA GLY A 46 13.51 22.21 -34.85
C GLY A 46 12.00 21.99 -34.69
N SER A 47 11.27 21.73 -35.80
CA SER A 47 9.82 21.55 -35.74
C SER A 47 9.43 20.34 -34.87
N ALA A 48 8.22 20.35 -34.31
CA ALA A 48 7.73 19.23 -33.50
C ALA A 48 7.71 17.89 -34.27
N ILE A 49 7.53 17.94 -35.60
CA ILE A 49 7.59 16.75 -36.47
C ILE A 49 9.03 16.24 -36.61
N ASP A 50 10.03 17.12 -36.64
CA ASP A 50 11.44 16.71 -36.64
C ASP A 50 11.83 16.07 -35.30
N GLN A 51 11.32 16.60 -34.18
CA GLN A 51 11.50 15.98 -32.87
C GLN A 51 10.89 14.57 -32.81
N ILE A 52 9.69 14.37 -33.38
CA ILE A 52 9.09 13.03 -33.52
C ILE A 52 9.97 12.16 -34.42
N ALA A 53 10.45 12.69 -35.55
CA ALA A 53 11.29 11.95 -36.48
C ALA A 53 12.59 11.45 -35.82
N ASP A 54 13.25 12.32 -35.05
CA ASP A 54 14.47 11.96 -34.33
C ASP A 54 14.20 10.92 -33.23
N ARG A 55 13.15 11.11 -32.43
CA ARG A 55 12.78 10.21 -31.31
C ARG A 55 12.42 8.79 -31.78
N PHE A 56 11.78 8.66 -32.94
CA PHE A 56 11.37 7.37 -33.51
C PHE A 56 12.26 6.88 -34.66
N ALA A 57 13.40 7.55 -34.91
CA ALA A 57 14.36 7.25 -35.97
C ALA A 57 13.70 7.12 -37.37
N LEU A 58 12.80 8.04 -37.68
CA LEU A 58 12.10 8.07 -38.97
C LEU A 58 13.06 8.46 -40.10
N THR A 59 12.96 7.77 -41.22
CA THR A 59 13.59 8.17 -42.46
C THR A 59 13.01 9.49 -42.97
N PRO A 60 13.70 10.22 -43.87
CA PRO A 60 13.16 11.44 -44.47
C PRO A 60 11.80 11.26 -45.13
N PHE A 61 11.57 10.10 -45.79
CA PHE A 61 10.29 9.77 -46.40
C PHE A 61 9.19 9.53 -45.35
N GLU A 62 9.48 8.81 -44.27
CA GLU A 62 8.51 8.58 -43.18
C GLU A 62 8.15 9.87 -42.43
N ARG A 63 9.14 10.75 -42.23
CA ARG A 63 8.95 12.09 -41.66
C ARG A 63 8.06 12.95 -42.54
N ASP A 64 8.29 12.98 -43.85
CA ASP A 64 7.47 13.75 -44.80
C ASP A 64 6.06 13.13 -44.95
N LEU A 65 5.92 11.80 -44.79
CA LEU A 65 4.62 11.12 -44.75
C LEU A 65 3.80 11.47 -43.50
N LEU A 66 4.46 11.56 -42.34
CA LEU A 66 3.82 12.02 -41.11
C LEU A 66 3.41 13.49 -41.22
N LEU A 67 4.27 14.34 -41.79
CA LEU A 67 4.00 15.75 -42.04
C LEU A 67 2.82 15.94 -43.03
N LEU A 68 2.73 15.11 -44.07
CA LEU A 68 1.58 15.09 -44.99
C LEU A 68 0.27 14.83 -44.22
N CYS A 69 0.26 13.84 -43.32
CA CYS A 69 -0.93 13.51 -42.54
C CYS A 69 -1.28 14.63 -41.53
N ALA A 70 -0.28 15.18 -40.84
CA ALA A 70 -0.46 16.30 -39.92
C ALA A 70 -0.97 17.57 -40.64
N GLY A 71 -0.41 17.89 -41.80
CA GLY A 71 -0.74 19.09 -42.56
C GLY A 71 -2.18 19.15 -43.02
N VAL A 72 -2.76 18.01 -43.40
CA VAL A 72 -4.17 17.93 -43.80
C VAL A 72 -5.13 18.22 -42.63
N GLU A 73 -4.73 17.93 -41.40
CA GLU A 73 -5.53 18.19 -40.20
C GLU A 73 -5.28 19.60 -39.61
N LEU A 74 -4.07 20.15 -39.77
CA LEU A 74 -3.67 21.43 -39.16
C LEU A 74 -3.91 22.66 -40.05
N ASP A 75 -3.88 22.51 -41.37
CA ASP A 75 -3.97 23.64 -42.32
C ASP A 75 -4.97 23.35 -43.46
N ALA A 76 -6.05 24.12 -43.52
CA ALA A 76 -7.11 23.95 -44.51
C ALA A 76 -6.66 24.20 -45.95
N ALA A 77 -5.70 25.12 -46.19
CA ALA A 77 -5.18 25.40 -47.52
C ALA A 77 -4.24 24.28 -48.01
N PHE A 78 -3.48 23.68 -47.09
CA PHE A 78 -2.69 22.49 -47.33
C PHE A 78 -3.59 21.29 -47.64
N ALA A 79 -4.64 21.07 -46.84
CA ALA A 79 -5.62 20.02 -47.06
C ALA A 79 -6.25 20.08 -48.45
N GLU A 80 -6.64 21.28 -48.91
CA GLU A 80 -7.18 21.49 -50.25
C GLU A 80 -6.16 21.19 -51.35
N THR A 81 -4.89 21.57 -51.15
CA THR A 81 -3.80 21.27 -52.09
C THR A 81 -3.61 19.76 -52.26
N VAL A 82 -3.61 19.02 -51.14
CA VAL A 82 -3.51 17.54 -51.15
C VAL A 82 -4.75 16.92 -51.80
N ARG A 83 -5.95 17.40 -51.48
CA ARG A 83 -7.21 16.88 -52.02
C ARG A 83 -7.25 16.98 -53.55
N VAL A 84 -6.79 18.10 -54.10
CA VAL A 84 -6.71 18.34 -55.55
C VAL A 84 -5.64 17.46 -56.20
N ALA A 85 -4.46 17.32 -55.58
CA ALA A 85 -3.36 16.54 -56.13
C ALA A 85 -3.55 15.02 -56.05
N ALA A 86 -4.09 14.53 -54.92
CA ALA A 86 -4.29 13.11 -54.64
C ALA A 86 -5.66 12.58 -55.10
N GLY A 87 -6.61 13.47 -55.43
CA GLY A 87 -7.99 13.09 -55.74
C GLY A 87 -8.80 12.63 -54.53
N GLY A 88 -8.39 12.99 -53.31
CA GLY A 88 -8.99 12.51 -52.07
C GLY A 88 -8.12 12.77 -50.82
N PRO A 89 -8.37 12.09 -49.69
CA PRO A 89 -7.50 12.15 -48.52
C PRO A 89 -6.09 11.62 -48.84
N PRO A 90 -5.07 11.94 -48.01
CA PRO A 90 -3.72 11.41 -48.23
C PRO A 90 -3.73 9.88 -48.20
N THR A 91 -3.11 9.25 -49.19
CA THR A 91 -2.97 7.79 -49.29
C THR A 91 -1.51 7.41 -49.45
N PHE A 92 -1.17 6.16 -49.11
CA PHE A 92 0.19 5.68 -49.29
C PHE A 92 0.61 5.67 -50.78
N GLY A 93 -0.31 5.33 -51.69
CA GLY A 93 -0.06 5.37 -53.13
C GLY A 93 0.28 6.77 -53.64
N PHE A 94 -0.42 7.79 -53.13
CA PHE A 94 -0.09 9.19 -53.43
C PHE A 94 1.30 9.56 -52.88
N ALA A 95 1.60 9.21 -51.64
CA ALA A 95 2.90 9.48 -51.03
C ALA A 95 4.07 8.84 -51.81
N LEU A 96 3.91 7.60 -52.31
CA LEU A 96 4.91 6.94 -53.14
C LEU A 96 5.20 7.69 -54.44
N ALA A 97 4.20 8.36 -55.02
CA ALA A 97 4.34 9.11 -56.27
C ALA A 97 4.86 10.54 -56.05
N ALA A 98 4.48 11.18 -54.95
CA ALA A 98 4.70 12.61 -54.71
C ALA A 98 5.95 12.91 -53.85
N LEU A 99 6.38 12.00 -52.98
CA LEU A 99 7.44 12.25 -52.01
C LEU A 99 8.76 11.56 -52.42
N PRO A 100 9.93 12.20 -52.19
CA PRO A 100 11.23 11.60 -52.50
C PRO A 100 11.60 10.49 -51.51
N GLY A 101 12.43 9.54 -51.94
CA GLY A 101 12.94 8.47 -51.07
C GLY A 101 11.90 7.42 -50.67
N ALA A 102 10.81 7.32 -51.44
CA ALA A 102 9.70 6.41 -51.24
C ALA A 102 10.15 4.94 -51.14
N HIS A 103 9.62 4.23 -50.14
CA HIS A 103 9.90 2.81 -49.93
C HIS A 103 8.73 2.11 -49.23
N TRP A 104 8.52 0.83 -49.56
CA TRP A 104 7.40 0.03 -49.04
C TRP A 104 7.52 -0.31 -47.55
N SER A 105 8.73 -0.29 -46.98
CA SER A 105 8.93 -0.62 -45.55
C SER A 105 8.27 0.39 -44.60
N ALA A 106 8.01 1.63 -45.05
CA ALA A 106 7.42 2.71 -44.25
C ALA A 106 6.05 2.35 -43.64
N ILE A 107 5.28 1.49 -44.31
CA ILE A 107 3.91 1.14 -43.91
C ILE A 107 3.74 -0.34 -43.54
N THR A 108 4.87 -1.03 -43.34
CA THR A 108 4.85 -2.39 -42.77
C THR A 108 4.45 -2.35 -41.29
N PRO A 109 3.82 -3.40 -40.74
CA PRO A 109 3.48 -3.45 -39.31
C PRO A 109 4.67 -3.32 -38.35
N THR A 110 5.89 -3.57 -38.85
CA THR A 110 7.16 -3.45 -38.13
C THR A 110 7.87 -2.12 -38.38
N GLY A 111 7.44 -1.35 -39.38
CA GLY A 111 7.97 -0.02 -39.68
C GLY A 111 7.54 1.00 -38.61
N PRO A 112 8.35 2.01 -38.32
CA PRO A 112 8.16 2.89 -37.17
C PRO A 112 6.81 3.62 -37.18
N LEU A 113 6.33 4.06 -38.35
CA LEU A 113 5.06 4.76 -38.47
C LEU A 113 3.85 3.95 -37.98
N ARG A 114 3.81 2.64 -38.28
CA ARG A 114 2.72 1.75 -37.82
C ARG A 114 3.03 1.05 -36.52
N TYR A 115 4.28 0.68 -36.29
CA TYR A 115 4.69 0.01 -35.06
C TYR A 115 4.42 0.89 -33.84
N TRP A 116 4.79 2.18 -33.92
CA TRP A 116 4.53 3.18 -32.90
C TRP A 116 3.17 3.87 -33.06
N ARG A 117 2.29 3.40 -33.95
CA ARG A 117 0.96 3.99 -34.19
C ARG A 117 1.02 5.51 -34.39
N LEU A 118 2.01 6.01 -35.13
CA LEU A 118 2.09 7.45 -35.46
C LEU A 118 1.04 7.80 -36.53
N ILE A 119 0.72 6.83 -37.39
CA ILE A 119 -0.35 6.91 -38.38
C ILE A 119 -1.24 5.68 -38.31
N GLU A 120 -2.49 5.86 -38.71
CA GLU A 120 -3.49 4.83 -38.86
C GLU A 120 -3.91 4.69 -40.33
N LEU A 121 -4.13 3.45 -40.78
CA LEU A 121 -4.68 3.15 -42.09
C LEU A 121 -6.14 2.78 -41.92
N ALA A 122 -7.01 3.37 -42.74
CA ALA A 122 -8.42 2.98 -42.77
C ALA A 122 -8.57 1.48 -43.09
N ALA A 123 -9.38 0.78 -42.30
CA ALA A 123 -9.63 -0.65 -42.46
C ALA A 123 -10.44 -0.95 -43.74
N GLY A 124 -10.22 -2.13 -44.32
CA GLY A 124 -11.06 -2.66 -45.41
C GLY A 124 -10.69 -2.22 -46.83
N GLN A 125 -9.57 -1.53 -47.03
CA GLN A 125 -9.08 -1.11 -48.35
C GLN A 125 -7.66 -1.63 -48.63
N ALA A 126 -7.24 -1.58 -49.91
CA ALA A 126 -5.86 -1.91 -50.28
C ALA A 126 -4.89 -0.89 -49.66
N VAL A 127 -3.69 -1.35 -49.28
CA VAL A 127 -2.70 -0.54 -48.55
C VAL A 127 -2.35 0.77 -49.26
N THR A 128 -2.33 0.79 -50.59
CA THR A 128 -2.01 1.98 -51.39
C THR A 128 -3.15 2.98 -51.51
N THR A 129 -4.41 2.53 -51.39
CA THR A 129 -5.60 3.37 -51.56
C THR A 129 -6.27 3.72 -50.24
N ALA A 130 -5.94 3.02 -49.15
CA ALA A 130 -6.43 3.32 -47.82
C ALA A 130 -6.04 4.74 -47.40
N PRO A 131 -7.00 5.57 -46.95
CA PRO A 131 -6.73 6.85 -46.31
C PRO A 131 -5.76 6.68 -45.12
N LEU A 132 -4.76 7.55 -45.08
CA LEU A 132 -3.83 7.69 -43.97
C LEU A 132 -4.31 8.80 -43.04
N ARG A 133 -4.26 8.54 -41.74
CA ARG A 133 -4.55 9.54 -40.70
C ARG A 133 -3.42 9.57 -39.70
N ILE A 134 -3.11 10.75 -39.18
CA ILE A 134 -2.23 10.88 -38.02
C ILE A 134 -3.01 10.50 -36.75
N ASP A 135 -2.34 9.85 -35.81
CA ASP A 135 -2.92 9.58 -34.49
C ASP A 135 -3.14 10.91 -33.73
N GLU A 136 -4.31 11.06 -33.11
CA GLU A 136 -4.74 12.30 -32.44
C GLU A 136 -3.74 12.77 -31.37
N ARG A 137 -3.19 11.85 -30.58
CA ARG A 137 -2.21 12.17 -29.53
C ARG A 137 -0.92 12.73 -30.13
N VAL A 138 -0.50 12.22 -31.30
CA VAL A 138 0.69 12.67 -32.03
C VAL A 138 0.44 14.02 -32.71
N LEU A 139 -0.77 14.22 -33.25
CA LEU A 139 -1.21 15.50 -33.81
C LEU A 139 -1.19 16.61 -32.74
N HIS A 140 -1.77 16.35 -31.57
CA HIS A 140 -1.76 17.29 -30.44
C HIS A 140 -0.34 17.60 -29.97
N PHE A 141 0.56 16.61 -29.91
CA PHE A 141 1.97 16.86 -29.62
C PHE A 141 2.60 17.79 -30.66
N ALA A 142 2.37 17.53 -31.96
CA ALA A 142 2.88 18.37 -33.03
C ALA A 142 2.35 19.81 -32.97
N ALA A 143 1.10 19.98 -32.51
CA ALA A 143 0.48 21.28 -32.26
C ALA A 143 0.96 21.96 -30.96
N GLY A 144 1.81 21.33 -30.15
CA GLY A 144 2.31 21.88 -28.89
C GLY A 144 1.38 21.68 -27.68
N VAL A 145 0.39 20.80 -27.79
CA VAL A 145 -0.54 20.46 -26.69
C VAL A 145 -0.03 19.22 -25.94
N SER A 146 0.28 19.38 -24.66
CA SER A 146 0.78 18.32 -23.79
C SER A 146 -0.34 17.73 -22.92
N HIS A 147 -0.58 16.42 -23.05
CA HIS A 147 -1.54 15.64 -22.28
C HIS A 147 -1.23 14.14 -22.44
N LEU A 148 -1.73 13.31 -21.52
CA LEU A 148 -1.61 11.85 -21.62
C LEU A 148 -2.61 11.30 -22.65
N ASP A 149 -2.20 10.30 -23.43
CA ASP A 149 -3.09 9.54 -24.31
C ASP A 149 -4.35 9.07 -23.60
N GLU A 150 -5.52 9.27 -24.22
CA GLU A 150 -6.82 8.86 -23.67
C GLU A 150 -6.87 7.38 -23.30
N ARG A 151 -6.18 6.51 -24.03
CA ARG A 151 -6.14 5.05 -23.78
C ARG A 151 -5.31 4.69 -22.55
N LEU A 152 -4.51 5.62 -22.03
CA LEU A 152 -3.74 5.49 -20.80
C LEU A 152 -4.41 6.22 -19.62
N GLN A 153 -5.39 7.08 -19.88
CA GLN A 153 -6.13 7.79 -18.84
C GLN A 153 -6.88 6.80 -17.95
N GLY A 154 -6.77 6.97 -16.63
CA GLY A 154 -7.36 6.07 -15.64
C GLY A 154 -6.52 4.83 -15.31
N LEU A 155 -5.58 4.43 -16.18
CA LEU A 155 -4.61 3.35 -15.92
C LEU A 155 -3.29 3.89 -15.34
N VAL A 156 -2.83 5.01 -15.89
CA VAL A 156 -1.56 5.64 -15.51
C VAL A 156 -1.83 6.92 -14.73
N ARG A 157 -1.11 7.12 -13.64
CA ARG A 157 -1.17 8.31 -12.79
C ARG A 157 0.18 8.99 -12.68
N ALA A 158 0.20 10.30 -12.50
CA ALA A 158 1.44 11.04 -12.26
C ALA A 158 2.11 10.56 -10.95
N GLY A 159 3.43 10.39 -11.00
CA GLY A 159 4.23 10.06 -9.83
C GLY A 159 4.42 11.24 -8.89
N PRO A 160 4.96 11.01 -7.68
CA PRO A 160 5.29 12.09 -6.77
C PRO A 160 6.31 13.04 -7.40
N ALA A 161 6.18 14.33 -7.12
CA ALA A 161 7.21 15.30 -7.50
C ALA A 161 8.54 14.93 -6.82
N PRO A 162 9.69 15.15 -7.47
CA PRO A 162 10.99 14.93 -6.85
C PRO A 162 11.15 15.90 -5.67
N THR A 163 11.13 15.34 -4.46
CA THR A 163 11.40 16.05 -3.21
C THR A 163 12.76 15.63 -2.67
N ALA A 164 13.34 16.41 -1.76
CA ALA A 164 14.53 15.98 -1.04
C ALA A 164 14.31 14.60 -0.38
N LEU A 165 15.27 13.70 -0.52
CA LEU A 165 15.21 12.36 0.03
C LEU A 165 16.05 12.25 1.31
N PRO A 166 15.78 11.27 2.19
CA PRO A 166 16.76 10.81 3.16
C PRO A 166 18.07 10.41 2.46
N GLU A 167 19.21 10.58 3.13
CA GLU A 167 20.54 10.31 2.56
C GLU A 167 20.65 8.89 2.00
N ALA A 168 20.14 7.88 2.71
CA ALA A 168 20.15 6.50 2.24
C ALA A 168 19.35 6.31 0.94
N HIS A 169 18.20 6.99 0.82
CA HIS A 169 17.34 6.94 -0.36
C HIS A 169 17.95 7.71 -1.54
N ASP A 170 18.60 8.84 -1.26
CA ASP A 170 19.28 9.67 -2.25
C ASP A 170 20.43 8.91 -2.92
N LEU A 171 21.26 8.23 -2.11
CA LEU A 171 22.33 7.35 -2.61
C LEU A 171 21.79 6.23 -3.53
N ILE A 172 20.60 5.71 -3.27
CA ILE A 172 19.98 4.71 -4.15
C ILE A 172 19.58 5.35 -5.48
N ALA A 173 18.95 6.52 -5.45
CA ALA A 173 18.55 7.26 -6.63
C ALA A 173 19.77 7.64 -7.50
N GLU A 174 20.86 8.11 -6.89
CA GLU A 174 22.12 8.40 -7.57
C GLU A 174 22.72 7.15 -8.23
N ARG A 175 22.70 5.99 -7.55
CA ARG A 175 23.19 4.73 -8.12
C ARG A 175 22.38 4.27 -9.33
N ILE A 176 21.06 4.49 -9.32
CA ILE A 176 20.19 4.20 -10.47
C ILE A 176 20.53 5.15 -11.63
N ALA A 177 20.65 6.45 -11.37
CA ALA A 177 21.04 7.44 -12.38
C ALA A 177 22.44 7.18 -12.96
N ALA A 178 23.38 6.71 -12.14
CA ALA A 178 24.73 6.31 -12.55
C ALA A 178 24.71 5.04 -13.44
N LEU A 179 23.84 4.07 -13.12
CA LEU A 179 23.62 2.87 -13.95
C LEU A 179 23.13 3.26 -15.35
N TRP A 180 22.15 4.17 -15.43
CA TRP A 180 21.65 4.69 -16.70
C TRP A 180 22.70 5.48 -17.48
N SER A 181 23.47 6.35 -16.80
CA SER A 181 24.62 7.04 -17.39
C SER A 181 25.68 6.09 -17.95
N ALA A 182 25.89 4.93 -17.33
CA ALA A 182 26.82 3.93 -17.84
C ALA A 182 26.27 3.21 -19.09
N ALA A 183 24.95 3.06 -19.21
CA ALA A 183 24.31 2.52 -20.40
C ALA A 183 24.42 3.50 -21.58
N ASP A 184 24.22 4.81 -21.33
CA ASP A 184 24.42 5.89 -22.32
C ASP A 184 25.81 5.80 -22.97
N ARG A 185 26.86 5.71 -22.14
CA ARG A 185 28.25 5.61 -22.61
C ARG A 185 28.54 4.37 -23.47
N ARG A 186 27.72 3.33 -23.35
CA ARG A 186 27.85 2.08 -24.12
C ARG A 186 26.93 2.04 -25.35
N GLY A 187 26.12 3.08 -25.57
CA GLY A 187 25.07 3.07 -26.60
C GLY A 187 24.03 1.97 -26.37
N ALA A 188 23.80 1.59 -25.11
CA ALA A 188 22.88 0.52 -24.74
C ALA A 188 21.59 1.10 -24.14
N ALA A 189 20.47 0.41 -24.35
CA ALA A 189 19.20 0.77 -23.70
C ALA A 189 19.32 0.69 -22.18
N TRP A 190 18.64 1.62 -21.49
CA TRP A 190 18.63 1.68 -20.04
C TRP A 190 17.96 0.42 -19.47
N PRO A 191 18.62 -0.30 -18.56
CA PRO A 191 18.01 -1.46 -17.94
C PRO A 191 16.84 -1.03 -17.06
N ALA A 192 15.75 -1.80 -17.12
CA ALA A 192 14.70 -1.71 -16.11
C ALA A 192 15.23 -2.16 -14.75
N VAL A 193 14.75 -1.54 -13.67
CA VAL A 193 15.26 -1.76 -12.31
C VAL A 193 14.15 -2.20 -11.35
N GLN A 194 14.53 -2.98 -10.34
CA GLN A 194 13.64 -3.37 -9.24
C GLN A 194 14.01 -2.62 -7.97
N LEU A 195 13.02 -1.95 -7.38
CA LEU A 195 13.08 -1.33 -6.06
C LEU A 195 12.44 -2.31 -5.08
N ILE A 196 13.27 -2.92 -4.23
CA ILE A 196 12.87 -4.00 -3.33
C ILE A 196 12.67 -3.42 -1.93
N GLY A 197 11.44 -3.41 -1.43
CA GLY A 197 11.14 -2.87 -0.12
C GLY A 197 9.64 -2.88 0.19
N ASP A 198 9.29 -2.48 1.41
CA ASP A 198 7.89 -2.33 1.78
C ASP A 198 7.23 -1.23 0.92
N PRO A 199 5.91 -1.34 0.62
CA PRO A 199 5.22 -0.37 -0.22
C PRO A 199 5.34 1.08 0.27
N ASP A 200 5.43 1.29 1.58
CA ASP A 200 5.59 2.60 2.22
C ASP A 200 7.06 3.01 2.40
N ALA A 201 8.05 2.17 2.09
CA ALA A 201 9.47 2.45 2.31
C ALA A 201 10.02 3.64 1.49
N GLY A 202 9.27 4.15 0.51
CA GLY A 202 9.66 5.31 -0.29
C GLY A 202 10.16 4.99 -1.70
N GLY A 203 9.93 3.78 -2.22
CA GLY A 203 10.35 3.37 -3.56
C GLY A 203 9.91 4.33 -4.67
N ALA A 204 8.68 4.86 -4.61
CA ALA A 204 8.19 5.84 -5.59
C ALA A 204 8.97 7.17 -5.56
N ALA A 205 9.40 7.62 -4.38
CA ALA A 205 10.18 8.85 -4.24
C ALA A 205 11.62 8.66 -4.75
N VAL A 206 12.22 7.50 -4.46
CA VAL A 206 13.54 7.10 -5.02
C VAL A 206 13.48 7.02 -6.55
N ALA A 207 12.44 6.39 -7.10
CA ALA A 207 12.20 6.34 -8.54
C ALA A 207 12.10 7.75 -9.15
N ALA A 208 11.31 8.63 -8.52
CA ALA A 208 11.09 9.99 -9.01
C ALA A 208 12.40 10.80 -9.03
N ALA A 209 13.22 10.70 -7.98
CA ALA A 209 14.52 11.37 -7.92
C ALA A 209 15.50 10.83 -8.97
N ALA A 210 15.57 9.50 -9.15
CA ALA A 210 16.42 8.89 -10.17
C ALA A 210 16.02 9.34 -11.59
N CYS A 211 14.72 9.38 -11.88
CA CYS A 211 14.17 9.87 -13.14
C CYS A 211 14.46 11.35 -13.35
N ALA A 212 14.24 12.18 -12.34
CA ALA A 212 14.49 13.62 -12.39
C ALA A 212 15.97 13.95 -12.66
N ALA A 213 16.91 13.18 -12.09
CA ALA A 213 18.35 13.31 -12.37
C ALA A 213 18.71 13.05 -13.84
N LYS A 214 17.81 12.41 -14.60
CA LYS A 214 17.92 12.15 -16.04
C LYS A 214 16.98 13.00 -16.89
N GLY A 215 16.30 13.98 -16.30
CA GLY A 215 15.32 14.81 -17.00
C GLY A 215 14.02 14.09 -17.35
N LEU A 216 13.74 12.95 -16.71
CA LEU A 216 12.51 12.18 -16.94
C LEU A 216 11.44 12.50 -15.89
N GLY A 217 10.19 12.63 -16.34
CA GLY A 217 9.01 12.56 -15.49
C GLY A 217 8.76 11.12 -15.01
N LEU A 218 8.11 10.94 -13.85
CA LEU A 218 7.69 9.62 -13.39
C LEU A 218 6.18 9.49 -13.48
N ASN A 219 5.72 8.37 -14.03
CA ASN A 219 4.35 7.93 -13.96
C ASN A 219 4.26 6.58 -13.25
N LEU A 220 3.10 6.29 -12.66
CA LEU A 220 2.82 5.08 -11.89
C LEU A 220 1.69 4.29 -12.55
N ILE A 221 1.78 2.97 -12.49
CA ILE A 221 0.70 2.03 -12.82
C ILE A 221 0.68 0.92 -11.77
N ARG A 222 -0.50 0.42 -11.39
CA ARG A 222 -0.59 -0.76 -10.55
C ARG A 222 -0.35 -2.00 -11.40
N ALA A 223 0.33 -3.00 -10.86
CA ALA A 223 0.57 -4.25 -11.57
C ALA A 223 -0.76 -4.91 -12.01
N ALA A 224 -1.82 -4.79 -11.20
CA ALA A 224 -3.16 -5.26 -11.51
C ALA A 224 -3.80 -4.62 -12.76
N ASP A 225 -3.38 -3.41 -13.12
CA ASP A 225 -3.88 -2.68 -14.30
C ASP A 225 -3.09 -3.04 -15.58
N LEU A 226 -2.02 -3.84 -15.46
CA LEU A 226 -1.28 -4.34 -16.61
C LEU A 226 -1.97 -5.55 -17.25
N PRO A 227 -2.12 -5.59 -18.59
CA PRO A 227 -2.69 -6.75 -19.26
C PRO A 227 -1.88 -8.02 -19.02
N VAL A 228 -2.55 -9.10 -18.60
CA VAL A 228 -1.93 -10.41 -18.40
C VAL A 228 -1.68 -11.12 -19.73
N ALA A 229 -2.61 -10.97 -20.69
CA ALA A 229 -2.49 -11.52 -22.03
C ALA A 229 -1.31 -10.90 -22.81
N ILE A 230 -0.47 -11.74 -23.42
CA ILE A 230 0.78 -11.28 -24.08
C ILE A 230 0.50 -10.31 -25.24
N THR A 231 -0.55 -10.55 -26.02
CA THR A 231 -0.94 -9.71 -27.16
C THR A 231 -1.37 -8.31 -26.71
N GLU A 232 -2.23 -8.24 -25.68
CA GLU A 232 -2.69 -6.98 -25.10
C GLU A 232 -1.54 -6.23 -24.43
N ARG A 233 -0.69 -6.94 -23.68
CA ARG A 233 0.49 -6.35 -23.02
C ARG A 233 1.49 -5.79 -24.02
N THR A 234 1.68 -6.45 -25.16
CA THR A 234 2.51 -5.94 -26.26
C THR A 234 1.90 -4.71 -26.90
N GLY A 235 0.57 -4.66 -27.03
CA GLY A 235 -0.13 -3.45 -27.48
C GLY A 235 0.01 -2.29 -26.51
N PHE A 236 -0.12 -2.56 -25.22
CA PHE A 236 0.08 -1.59 -24.14
C PHE A 236 1.52 -1.08 -24.10
N GLU A 237 2.53 -1.96 -24.19
CA GLU A 237 3.94 -1.58 -24.21
C GLU A 237 4.26 -0.61 -25.35
N ARG A 238 3.73 -0.84 -26.55
CA ARG A 238 3.93 0.08 -27.68
C ARG A 238 3.30 1.44 -27.45
N LEU A 239 2.08 1.45 -26.91
CA LEU A 239 1.36 2.68 -26.58
C LEU A 239 2.11 3.47 -25.51
N TRP A 240 2.54 2.81 -24.43
CA TRP A 240 3.31 3.40 -23.36
C TRP A 240 4.68 3.89 -23.84
N ALA A 241 5.41 3.09 -24.60
CA ALA A 241 6.73 3.46 -25.08
C ALA A 241 6.68 4.64 -26.07
N ARG A 242 5.61 4.77 -26.86
CA ARG A 242 5.33 5.99 -27.63
C ARG A 242 5.12 7.18 -26.70
N GLU A 243 4.25 7.06 -25.70
CA GLU A 243 3.95 8.16 -24.77
C GLU A 243 5.20 8.59 -23.99
N ALA A 244 5.97 7.64 -23.47
CA ALA A 244 7.23 7.86 -22.78
C ALA A 244 8.24 8.59 -23.67
N ALA A 245 8.34 8.21 -24.95
CA ALA A 245 9.19 8.88 -25.91
C ALA A 245 8.72 10.30 -26.25
N LEU A 246 7.41 10.61 -26.21
CA LEU A 246 6.89 11.95 -26.46
C LEU A 246 6.96 12.87 -25.23
N SER A 247 6.79 12.31 -24.04
CA SER A 247 6.67 13.07 -22.77
C SER A 247 7.93 13.04 -21.89
N ASP A 248 9.01 12.42 -22.37
CA ASP A 248 10.25 12.20 -21.61
C ASP A 248 9.94 11.61 -20.22
N SER A 249 9.23 10.48 -20.22
CA SER A 249 8.68 9.88 -19.00
C SER A 249 9.09 8.42 -18.79
N ALA A 250 9.22 8.04 -17.51
CA ALA A 250 9.41 6.68 -17.05
C ALA A 250 8.13 6.13 -16.41
N LEU A 251 8.05 4.80 -16.28
CA LEU A 251 6.96 4.10 -15.61
C LEU A 251 7.45 3.32 -14.40
N LEU A 252 6.84 3.55 -13.24
CA LEU A 252 6.95 2.66 -12.09
C LEU A 252 5.73 1.75 -12.04
N VAL A 253 5.98 0.44 -12.07
CA VAL A 253 4.97 -0.57 -11.82
C VAL A 253 4.94 -0.88 -10.32
N GLU A 254 3.82 -0.61 -9.67
CA GLU A 254 3.61 -0.88 -8.24
C GLU A 254 2.97 -2.26 -8.06
N THR A 255 3.65 -3.16 -7.35
CA THR A 255 3.08 -4.46 -6.95
C THR A 255 2.66 -4.43 -5.49
N PHE A 256 1.61 -5.18 -5.15
CA PHE A 256 1.08 -5.33 -3.80
C PHE A 256 1.05 -6.80 -3.38
N ASP A 257 1.07 -7.06 -2.07
CA ASP A 257 1.06 -8.42 -1.52
C ASP A 257 -0.19 -9.23 -1.91
N ALA A 258 -1.29 -8.55 -2.27
CA ALA A 258 -2.53 -9.15 -2.74
C ALA A 258 -2.52 -9.52 -4.23
N ASP A 259 -1.49 -9.13 -5.00
CA ASP A 259 -1.46 -9.37 -6.43
C ASP A 259 -1.29 -10.87 -6.76
N PRO A 260 -2.11 -11.43 -7.68
CA PRO A 260 -1.97 -12.80 -8.13
C PRO A 260 -0.60 -13.11 -8.76
N PRO A 261 -0.09 -14.36 -8.70
CA PRO A 261 1.18 -14.74 -9.31
C PRO A 261 1.26 -14.52 -10.82
N GLU A 262 0.13 -14.49 -11.53
CA GLU A 262 0.07 -14.16 -12.96
C GLU A 262 0.31 -12.67 -13.23
N THR A 263 -0.24 -11.79 -12.38
CA THR A 263 -0.02 -10.34 -12.40
C THR A 263 1.45 -10.00 -12.16
N LEU A 264 2.06 -10.64 -11.16
CA LEU A 264 3.49 -10.46 -10.85
C LEU A 264 4.39 -10.92 -12.02
N ARG A 265 4.03 -12.02 -12.69
CA ARG A 265 4.72 -12.48 -13.90
C ARG A 265 4.53 -11.52 -15.07
N ALA A 266 3.33 -10.95 -15.23
CA ALA A 266 3.07 -9.95 -16.27
C ALA A 266 3.88 -8.66 -16.05
N ALA A 267 3.99 -8.17 -14.82
CA ALA A 267 4.82 -7.02 -14.45
C ALA A 267 6.32 -7.28 -14.72
N ALA A 268 6.83 -8.45 -14.31
CA ALA A 268 8.21 -8.83 -14.58
C ALA A 268 8.51 -8.95 -16.07
N ALA A 269 7.59 -9.57 -16.83
CA ALA A 269 7.71 -9.71 -18.28
C ALA A 269 7.66 -8.35 -18.99
N PHE A 270 6.75 -7.46 -18.58
CA PHE A 270 6.68 -6.08 -19.07
C PHE A 270 8.01 -5.35 -18.87
N ALA A 271 8.52 -5.31 -17.64
CA ALA A 271 9.77 -4.63 -17.33
C ALA A 271 10.98 -5.20 -18.08
N ALA A 272 11.01 -6.51 -18.34
CA ALA A 272 12.11 -7.16 -19.05
C ALA A 272 12.18 -6.82 -20.55
N VAL A 273 11.04 -6.50 -21.18
CA VAL A 273 10.95 -6.26 -22.63
C VAL A 273 10.63 -4.82 -23.01
N SER A 274 10.25 -3.99 -22.04
CA SER A 274 9.86 -2.59 -22.24
C SER A 274 10.98 -1.79 -22.88
N ARG A 275 10.65 -1.04 -23.93
CA ARG A 275 11.55 -0.09 -24.59
C ARG A 275 11.64 1.25 -23.84
N ALA A 276 10.67 1.54 -22.98
CA ALA A 276 10.67 2.72 -22.13
C ALA A 276 11.39 2.45 -20.80
N VAL A 277 11.89 3.52 -20.19
CA VAL A 277 12.49 3.45 -18.85
C VAL A 277 11.44 2.96 -17.87
N THR A 278 11.68 1.78 -17.30
CA THR A 278 10.72 1.08 -16.46
C THR A 278 11.36 0.72 -15.13
N LEU A 279 10.66 0.99 -14.05
CA LEU A 279 11.01 0.60 -12.69
C LEU A 279 9.89 -0.30 -12.17
N VAL A 280 10.20 -1.21 -11.26
CA VAL A 280 9.22 -2.03 -10.56
C VAL A 280 9.44 -1.91 -9.07
N ALA A 281 8.43 -1.42 -8.33
CA ALA A 281 8.42 -1.44 -6.89
C ALA A 281 7.77 -2.73 -6.42
N CYS A 282 8.54 -3.58 -5.75
CA CYS A 282 8.07 -4.85 -5.24
C CYS A 282 8.65 -5.19 -3.88
N ARG A 283 7.90 -5.96 -3.10
CA ARG A 283 8.34 -6.37 -1.77
C ARG A 283 9.36 -7.49 -1.82
N GLU A 284 9.11 -8.46 -2.70
CA GLU A 284 10.00 -9.58 -2.98
C GLU A 284 10.52 -9.49 -4.42
N PRO A 285 11.78 -9.88 -4.68
CA PRO A 285 12.35 -9.80 -6.02
C PRO A 285 11.55 -10.64 -7.01
N LEU A 286 11.09 -10.01 -8.10
CA LEU A 286 10.39 -10.69 -9.16
C LEU A 286 11.37 -11.56 -9.96
N ARG A 287 10.93 -12.78 -10.28
CA ARG A 287 11.63 -13.68 -11.18
C ARG A 287 11.25 -13.32 -12.62
N SER A 288 12.25 -12.98 -13.42
CA SER A 288 12.10 -12.74 -14.86
C SER A 288 12.74 -13.90 -15.62
N GLU A 289 12.05 -14.42 -16.63
CA GLU A 289 12.56 -15.46 -17.54
C GLU A 289 13.53 -14.89 -18.59
N GLY A 290 13.78 -13.57 -18.58
CA GLY A 290 14.65 -12.86 -19.52
C GLY A 290 15.89 -12.25 -18.87
N ARG A 291 16.18 -10.99 -19.22
CA ARG A 291 17.34 -10.26 -18.70
C ARG A 291 17.19 -10.04 -17.18
N PRO A 292 18.21 -10.34 -16.36
CA PRO A 292 18.14 -10.04 -14.93
C PRO A 292 18.02 -8.52 -14.74
N LEU A 293 17.00 -8.12 -14.00
CA LEU A 293 16.77 -6.72 -13.65
C LEU A 293 17.65 -6.35 -12.45
N PRO A 294 18.50 -5.31 -12.53
CA PRO A 294 19.23 -4.77 -11.39
C PRO A 294 18.31 -4.48 -10.22
N ARG A 295 18.77 -4.81 -9.01
CA ARG A 295 17.99 -4.75 -7.78
C ARG A 295 18.58 -3.71 -6.84
N PHE A 296 17.71 -2.91 -6.26
CA PHE A 296 18.05 -1.91 -5.26
C PHE A 296 17.14 -2.09 -4.06
N GLU A 297 17.72 -2.37 -2.90
CA GLU A 297 16.97 -2.49 -1.65
C GLU A 297 16.63 -1.08 -1.14
N VAL A 298 15.34 -0.82 -0.95
CA VAL A 298 14.82 0.43 -0.39
C VAL A 298 14.23 0.09 0.98
N ALA A 299 15.05 0.30 2.02
CA ALA A 299 14.61 0.13 3.39
C ALA A 299 13.76 1.33 3.84
N LYS A 300 12.87 1.10 4.82
CA LYS A 300 12.21 2.18 5.54
C LYS A 300 13.25 3.12 6.16
N PRO A 301 12.96 4.44 6.20
CA PRO A 301 13.86 5.39 6.82
C PRO A 301 14.10 5.03 8.30
N GLY A 302 15.36 5.11 8.74
CA GLY A 302 15.68 4.90 10.15
C GLY A 302 15.09 6.02 11.03
N ARG A 303 15.14 5.86 12.36
CA ARG A 303 14.55 6.85 13.30
C ARG A 303 15.07 8.27 13.13
N ILE A 304 16.38 8.41 12.89
CA ILE A 304 17.00 9.72 12.67
C ILE A 304 16.45 10.36 11.39
N GLU A 305 16.29 9.57 10.33
CA GLU A 305 15.74 10.02 9.06
C GLU A 305 14.24 10.31 9.17
N GLN A 306 13.46 9.49 9.87
CA GLN A 306 12.05 9.73 10.17
C GLN A 306 11.85 11.05 10.93
N ALA A 307 12.68 11.33 11.95
CA ALA A 307 12.63 12.61 12.65
C ALA A 307 12.93 13.80 11.73
N ALA A 308 13.92 13.68 10.83
CA ALA A 308 14.18 14.70 9.83
C ALA A 308 13.01 14.89 8.84
N LEU A 309 12.37 13.81 8.41
CA LEU A 309 11.18 13.85 7.55
C LEU A 309 10.00 14.53 8.26
N TRP A 310 9.79 14.24 9.55
CA TRP A 310 8.77 14.90 10.38
C TRP A 310 9.01 16.40 10.51
N ARG A 311 10.24 16.81 10.88
CA ARG A 311 10.59 18.23 10.99
C ARG A 311 10.36 18.97 9.68
N ARG A 312 10.70 18.33 8.56
CA ARG A 312 10.47 18.90 7.23
C ARG A 312 8.98 19.00 6.89
N ALA A 313 8.21 17.95 7.17
CA ALA A 313 6.78 17.91 6.85
C ALA A 313 5.97 18.92 7.70
N LEU A 314 6.37 19.15 8.95
CA LEU A 314 5.76 20.13 9.85
C LEU A 314 6.25 21.56 9.64
N GLY A 315 7.38 21.76 8.95
CA GLY A 315 7.96 23.09 8.70
C GLY A 315 8.22 23.86 10.00
N ASP A 316 7.75 25.11 10.06
CA ASP A 316 7.96 26.00 11.21
C ASP A 316 7.30 25.47 12.50
N ALA A 317 6.23 24.65 12.38
CA ALA A 317 5.55 24.08 13.53
C ALA A 317 6.38 23.01 14.27
N ALA A 318 7.45 22.50 13.65
CA ALA A 318 8.29 21.45 14.24
C ALA A 318 8.99 21.91 15.54
N ALA A 319 9.43 23.17 15.62
CA ALA A 319 10.23 23.67 16.73
C ALA A 319 9.49 23.61 18.09
N GLY A 320 8.16 23.69 18.08
CA GLY A 320 7.33 23.59 19.28
C GLY A 320 6.88 22.17 19.63
N ARG A 321 7.22 21.16 18.82
CA ARG A 321 6.67 19.80 18.91
C ARG A 321 7.75 18.70 18.92
N GLU A 322 8.99 19.04 19.27
CA GLU A 322 10.11 18.08 19.23
C GLU A 322 9.87 16.85 20.11
N ASP A 323 9.30 17.02 21.31
CA ASP A 323 8.94 15.92 22.21
C ASP A 323 7.83 15.03 21.60
N GLU A 324 6.87 15.61 20.87
CA GLU A 324 5.84 14.85 20.17
C GLU A 324 6.45 14.07 18.99
N ILE A 325 7.37 14.68 18.24
CA ILE A 325 8.10 14.05 17.13
C ILE A 325 8.91 12.85 17.65
N GLU A 326 9.68 13.03 18.73
CA GLU A 326 10.45 11.95 19.36
C GLU A 326 9.51 10.82 19.79
N ARG A 327 8.39 11.16 20.45
CA ARG A 327 7.39 10.18 20.88
C ARG A 327 6.83 9.38 19.70
N VAL A 328 6.41 10.02 18.60
CA VAL A 328 5.83 9.29 17.44
C VAL A 328 6.86 8.48 16.67
N VAL A 329 8.07 9.00 16.42
CA VAL A 329 9.17 8.25 15.76
C VAL A 329 9.58 7.04 16.60
N SER A 330 9.44 7.16 17.92
CA SER A 330 9.73 6.04 18.80
C SER A 330 8.65 4.96 18.79
N HIS A 331 7.43 5.33 18.42
CA HIS A 331 6.25 4.47 18.53
C HIS A 331 5.81 3.82 17.21
N PHE A 332 5.75 4.62 16.14
CA PHE A 332 5.23 4.25 14.83
C PHE A 332 6.37 4.10 13.83
N ASP A 333 6.34 3.03 13.03
CA ASP A 333 7.33 2.82 11.95
C ASP A 333 6.78 3.25 10.58
N LEU A 334 6.67 4.57 10.40
CA LEU A 334 6.05 5.19 9.22
C LEU A 334 7.04 5.43 8.08
N GLY A 335 6.60 5.11 6.87
CA GLY A 335 7.27 5.52 5.63
C GLY A 335 7.10 7.01 5.28
N PRO A 336 7.87 7.54 4.32
CA PRO A 336 7.86 8.98 3.98
C PRO A 336 6.48 9.54 3.59
N ALA A 337 5.70 8.79 2.80
CA ALA A 337 4.37 9.21 2.38
C ALA A 337 3.37 9.24 3.55
N ALA A 338 3.46 8.28 4.46
CA ALA A 338 2.63 8.22 5.66
C ALA A 338 2.97 9.37 6.63
N ILE A 339 4.26 9.70 6.78
CA ILE A 339 4.71 10.87 7.57
C ILE A 339 4.14 12.16 6.98
N ALA A 340 4.23 12.36 5.67
CA ALA A 340 3.69 13.56 5.02
C ALA A 340 2.18 13.69 5.22
N SER A 341 1.42 12.60 5.07
CA SER A 341 -0.02 12.57 5.30
C SER A 341 -0.39 12.84 6.76
N ALA A 342 0.28 12.19 7.70
CA ALA A 342 0.04 12.38 9.13
C ALA A 342 0.43 13.79 9.61
N ALA A 343 1.49 14.40 9.05
CA ALA A 343 1.85 15.79 9.32
C ALA A 343 0.76 16.77 8.87
N ALA A 344 0.15 16.55 7.70
CA ALA A 344 -0.96 17.36 7.23
C ALA A 344 -2.20 17.25 8.14
N LEU A 345 -2.50 16.04 8.65
CA LEU A 345 -3.58 15.84 9.63
C LEU A 345 -3.28 16.52 10.98
N ALA A 346 -2.00 16.53 11.38
CA ALA A 346 -1.55 17.10 12.65
C ALA A 346 -1.65 18.64 12.74
N GLU A 347 -2.07 19.32 11.66
CA GLU A 347 -2.47 20.74 11.70
C GLU A 347 -3.71 20.96 12.58
N THR A 348 -4.58 19.94 12.68
CA THR A 348 -5.86 20.03 13.41
C THR A 348 -5.95 19.08 14.61
N ALA A 349 -4.95 18.23 14.81
CA ALA A 349 -4.93 17.19 15.83
C ALA A 349 -3.53 16.99 16.47
N PRO A 350 -3.45 16.38 17.66
CA PRO A 350 -2.17 15.92 18.22
C PRO A 350 -1.47 14.95 17.26
N LEU A 351 -0.13 15.01 17.17
CA LEU A 351 0.65 14.17 16.25
C LEU A 351 0.38 12.67 16.46
N TRP A 352 0.25 12.26 17.73
CA TRP A 352 -0.08 10.88 18.09
C TRP A 352 -1.40 10.40 17.49
N ALA A 353 -2.45 11.23 17.57
CA ALA A 353 -3.76 10.90 17.02
C ALA A 353 -3.73 10.84 15.49
N ALA A 354 -3.02 11.77 14.84
CA ALA A 354 -2.83 11.79 13.39
C ALA A 354 -2.09 10.53 12.88
N CYS A 355 -1.01 10.11 13.57
CA CYS A 355 -0.31 8.86 13.24
C CYS A 355 -1.21 7.64 13.40
N ARG A 356 -1.95 7.57 14.51
CA ARG A 356 -2.88 6.47 14.78
C ARG A 356 -3.96 6.39 13.69
N ASP A 357 -4.59 7.52 13.36
CA ASP A 357 -5.65 7.58 12.34
C ASP A 357 -5.12 7.22 10.94
N GLN A 358 -3.92 7.68 10.58
CA GLN A 358 -3.27 7.37 9.31
C GLN A 358 -2.97 5.87 9.14
N SER A 359 -2.58 5.19 10.23
CA SER A 359 -2.16 3.78 10.18
C SER A 359 -3.28 2.77 10.39
N ARG A 360 -4.49 3.20 10.80
CA ARG A 360 -5.65 2.31 11.06
C ARG A 360 -6.04 1.44 9.87
N GLY A 361 -6.07 2.02 8.67
CA GLY A 361 -6.65 1.36 7.49
C GLY A 361 -5.96 0.06 7.09
N GLN A 362 -4.64 -0.08 7.31
CA GLN A 362 -3.91 -1.29 6.90
C GLN A 362 -4.21 -2.51 7.77
N LEU A 363 -4.54 -2.30 9.05
CA LEU A 363 -4.86 -3.39 9.99
C LEU A 363 -6.34 -3.74 10.00
N ASP A 364 -7.22 -2.78 9.74
CA ASP A 364 -8.68 -3.01 9.74
C ASP A 364 -9.08 -4.09 8.71
N ASP A 365 -8.34 -4.24 7.59
CA ASP A 365 -8.53 -5.30 6.59
C ASP A 365 -8.04 -6.69 7.04
N LEU A 366 -7.17 -6.75 8.05
CA LEU A 366 -6.46 -7.98 8.46
C LEU A 366 -6.89 -8.50 9.84
N ALA A 367 -7.45 -7.65 10.69
CA ALA A 367 -7.75 -7.95 12.08
C ALA A 367 -8.98 -7.19 12.58
N GLN A 368 -9.63 -7.72 13.61
CA GLN A 368 -10.79 -7.07 14.21
C GLN A 368 -10.35 -6.03 15.25
N ARG A 369 -10.64 -4.75 15.02
CA ARG A 369 -10.43 -3.71 16.03
C ARG A 369 -11.40 -3.87 17.20
N ILE A 370 -10.88 -3.77 18.42
CA ILE A 370 -11.65 -3.71 19.66
C ILE A 370 -11.68 -2.26 20.15
N GLU A 371 -12.88 -1.76 20.49
CA GLU A 371 -13.02 -0.45 21.13
C GLU A 371 -12.58 -0.50 22.59
N THR A 372 -11.61 0.34 22.95
CA THR A 372 -10.94 0.33 24.26
C THR A 372 -11.64 1.26 25.24
N THR A 373 -12.84 0.86 25.69
CA THR A 373 -13.65 1.66 26.64
C THR A 373 -13.38 1.35 28.11
N ALA A 374 -12.82 0.18 28.42
CA ALA A 374 -12.58 -0.28 29.77
C ALA A 374 -11.42 0.45 30.47
N GLY A 375 -11.53 0.68 31.78
CA GLY A 375 -10.49 1.24 32.66
C GLY A 375 -10.02 0.25 33.71
N TRP A 376 -9.00 0.62 34.49
CA TRP A 376 -8.45 -0.23 35.57
C TRP A 376 -9.49 -0.58 36.64
N GLU A 377 -10.48 0.28 36.82
CA GLU A 377 -11.64 0.10 37.69
C GLU A 377 -12.57 -1.04 37.24
N ASP A 378 -12.58 -1.40 35.96
CA ASP A 378 -13.44 -2.44 35.41
C ASP A 378 -12.87 -3.85 35.59
N LEU A 379 -11.58 -3.97 35.91
CA LEU A 379 -10.90 -5.24 36.13
C LEU A 379 -10.65 -5.49 37.61
N VAL A 380 -11.16 -6.61 38.11
CA VAL A 380 -10.84 -7.15 39.43
C VAL A 380 -9.90 -8.33 39.23
N LEU A 381 -8.69 -8.23 39.80
CA LEU A 381 -7.62 -9.20 39.69
C LEU A 381 -6.79 -9.18 40.98
N PRO A 382 -6.16 -10.28 41.41
CA PRO A 382 -5.30 -10.23 42.59
C PRO A 382 -4.13 -9.26 42.39
N GLY A 383 -3.63 -8.71 43.49
CA GLY A 383 -2.65 -7.62 43.47
C GLY A 383 -1.39 -7.94 42.68
N THR A 384 -0.88 -9.16 42.84
CA THR A 384 0.34 -9.63 42.13
C THR A 384 0.17 -9.57 40.62
N GLU A 385 -0.93 -10.10 40.08
CA GLU A 385 -1.16 -10.12 38.64
C GLU A 385 -1.52 -8.74 38.10
N ALA A 386 -2.18 -7.90 38.88
CA ALA A 386 -2.41 -6.49 38.55
C ALA A 386 -1.09 -5.70 38.45
N ASP A 387 -0.12 -5.98 39.32
CA ASP A 387 1.21 -5.35 39.27
C ASP A 387 1.98 -5.77 38.01
N ILE A 388 1.90 -7.04 37.60
CA ILE A 388 2.50 -7.49 36.32
C ILE A 388 1.89 -6.74 35.12
N LEU A 389 0.58 -6.49 35.12
CA LEU A 389 -0.05 -5.67 34.06
C LEU A 389 0.50 -4.24 34.04
N ARG A 390 0.71 -3.61 35.20
CA ARG A 390 1.33 -2.28 35.29
C ARG A 390 2.79 -2.28 34.82
N GLU A 391 3.53 -3.35 35.13
CA GLU A 391 4.90 -3.53 34.64
C GLU A 391 4.94 -3.64 33.11
N ILE A 392 3.98 -4.33 32.48
CA ILE A 392 3.86 -4.40 31.02
C ILE A 392 3.72 -2.98 30.43
N VAL A 393 2.82 -2.15 30.97
CA VAL A 393 2.65 -0.75 30.52
C VAL A 393 3.96 0.04 30.67
N ALA A 394 4.61 -0.06 31.82
CA ALA A 394 5.86 0.63 32.09
C ALA A 394 6.97 0.23 31.11
N ASN A 395 7.07 -1.07 30.78
CA ASN A 395 8.05 -1.59 29.83
C ASN A 395 7.82 -1.07 28.41
N VAL A 396 6.56 -1.00 27.96
CA VAL A 396 6.23 -0.43 26.64
C VAL A 396 6.52 1.07 26.59
N ARG A 397 6.18 1.82 27.64
CA ARG A 397 6.44 3.28 27.72
C ARG A 397 7.93 3.61 27.75
N GLN A 398 8.74 2.86 28.49
CA GLN A 398 10.17 3.14 28.68
C GLN A 398 11.07 2.54 27.59
N ARG A 399 10.50 1.90 26.56
CA ARG A 399 11.25 1.16 25.54
C ARG A 399 12.29 2.02 24.83
N THR A 400 11.94 3.25 24.45
CA THR A 400 12.81 4.17 23.69
C THR A 400 14.04 4.53 24.50
N LYS A 401 13.82 4.86 25.77
CA LYS A 401 14.89 5.19 26.71
C LYS A 401 15.85 4.00 26.91
N LEU A 402 15.32 2.79 27.09
CA LEU A 402 16.17 1.61 27.31
C LEU A 402 16.89 1.16 26.04
N TYR A 403 16.18 1.04 24.93
CA TYR A 403 16.72 0.42 23.72
C TYR A 403 17.58 1.38 22.91
N ASP A 404 17.15 2.64 22.77
CA ASP A 404 17.84 3.61 21.94
C ASP A 404 18.81 4.45 22.78
N HIS A 405 18.34 5.12 23.85
CA HIS A 405 19.22 6.00 24.64
C HIS A 405 20.24 5.25 25.50
N TRP A 406 19.86 4.12 26.09
CA TRP A 406 20.77 3.29 26.88
C TRP A 406 21.46 2.20 26.03
N GLY A 407 21.14 2.12 24.74
CA GLY A 407 21.84 1.29 23.75
C GLY A 407 21.64 -0.22 23.89
N PHE A 408 20.59 -0.68 24.58
CA PHE A 408 20.34 -2.12 24.70
C PHE A 408 20.00 -2.78 23.36
N ALA A 409 19.44 -2.04 22.40
CA ALA A 409 19.17 -2.57 21.05
C ALA A 409 20.45 -2.94 20.29
N GLY A 410 21.58 -2.27 20.54
CA GLY A 410 22.85 -2.55 19.86
C GLY A 410 23.48 -3.90 20.21
N LYS A 411 23.02 -4.57 21.29
CA LYS A 411 23.56 -5.86 21.74
C LYS A 411 22.76 -7.07 21.24
N SER A 412 21.48 -6.91 20.88
CA SER A 412 20.63 -7.98 20.34
C SER A 412 19.38 -7.39 19.69
N ASN A 413 19.08 -7.84 18.46
CA ASN A 413 17.83 -7.52 17.77
C ASN A 413 16.66 -8.43 18.20
N ARG A 414 16.92 -9.44 19.05
CA ARG A 414 15.90 -10.36 19.60
C ARG A 414 15.48 -9.91 20.99
N GLY A 415 14.17 -9.94 21.27
CA GLY A 415 13.61 -9.62 22.60
C GLY A 415 13.37 -8.12 22.85
N LEU A 416 13.28 -7.34 21.77
CA LEU A 416 12.92 -5.91 21.83
C LEU A 416 11.40 -5.73 21.97
N GLY A 417 10.63 -6.75 21.61
CA GLY A 417 9.18 -6.79 21.79
C GLY A 417 8.73 -7.08 23.20
N VAL A 418 7.51 -6.61 23.53
CA VAL A 418 6.83 -6.99 24.76
C VAL A 418 5.80 -8.07 24.40
N SER A 419 6.15 -9.32 24.69
CA SER A 419 5.26 -10.47 24.52
C SER A 419 4.69 -10.91 25.86
N ALA A 420 3.37 -11.09 25.92
CA ALA A 420 2.67 -11.51 27.13
C ALA A 420 1.75 -12.70 26.86
N LEU A 421 1.65 -13.62 27.82
CA LEU A 421 0.65 -14.70 27.84
C LEU A 421 -0.38 -14.42 28.93
N PHE A 422 -1.64 -14.31 28.55
CA PHE A 422 -2.78 -14.22 29.44
C PHE A 422 -3.45 -15.59 29.55
N ALA A 423 -3.36 -16.20 30.73
CA ALA A 423 -3.74 -17.58 30.96
C ALA A 423 -4.83 -17.67 32.03
N GLY A 424 -5.99 -18.25 31.70
CA GLY A 424 -7.06 -18.42 32.68
C GLY A 424 -8.33 -18.94 32.02
N THR A 425 -9.32 -19.38 32.79
CA THR A 425 -10.57 -19.91 32.21
C THR A 425 -11.31 -18.86 31.40
N SER A 426 -12.25 -19.27 30.54
CA SER A 426 -13.06 -18.31 29.79
C SER A 426 -13.84 -17.40 30.76
N GLY A 427 -13.97 -16.12 30.41
CA GLY A 427 -14.70 -15.13 31.21
C GLY A 427 -13.95 -14.53 32.41
N THR A 428 -12.65 -14.78 32.61
CA THR A 428 -11.87 -14.20 33.72
C THR A 428 -11.26 -12.82 33.43
N GLY A 429 -11.56 -12.20 32.28
CA GLY A 429 -11.14 -10.83 31.98
C GLY A 429 -9.85 -10.69 31.15
N LYS A 430 -9.38 -11.74 30.47
CA LYS A 430 -8.19 -11.69 29.60
C LYS A 430 -8.28 -10.61 28.51
N THR A 431 -9.37 -10.59 27.74
CA THR A 431 -9.62 -9.58 26.68
C THR A 431 -9.77 -8.18 27.28
N LEU A 432 -10.48 -8.08 28.41
CA LEU A 432 -10.67 -6.82 29.14
C LEU A 432 -9.33 -6.22 29.61
N ALA A 433 -8.40 -7.05 30.09
CA ALA A 433 -7.06 -6.59 30.43
C ALA A 433 -6.30 -6.07 29.20
N GLY A 434 -6.44 -6.71 28.05
CA GLY A 434 -5.89 -6.20 26.78
C GLY A 434 -6.44 -4.82 26.42
N GLU A 435 -7.76 -4.60 26.58
CA GLU A 435 -8.40 -3.30 26.35
C GLU A 435 -7.84 -2.21 27.27
N ILE A 436 -7.69 -2.52 28.57
CA ILE A 436 -7.15 -1.59 29.57
C ILE A 436 -5.69 -1.22 29.23
N LEU A 437 -4.86 -2.21 28.87
CA LEU A 437 -3.47 -1.95 28.47
C LEU A 437 -3.39 -1.05 27.23
N ALA A 438 -4.22 -1.31 26.21
CA ALA A 438 -4.24 -0.51 25.00
C ALA A 438 -4.72 0.93 25.26
N ARG A 439 -5.75 1.10 26.10
CA ARG A 439 -6.24 2.41 26.53
C ARG A 439 -5.18 3.21 27.28
N GLU A 440 -4.51 2.58 28.25
CA GLU A 440 -3.44 3.20 29.04
C GLU A 440 -2.23 3.61 28.16
N LEU A 441 -1.99 2.87 27.09
CA LEU A 441 -0.93 3.18 26.12
C LEU A 441 -1.37 4.17 25.03
N GLU A 442 -2.65 4.55 24.98
CA GLU A 442 -3.28 5.38 23.94
C GLU A 442 -3.20 4.77 22.52
N LEU A 443 -3.23 3.43 22.44
CA LEU A 443 -3.09 2.65 21.22
C LEU A 443 -4.37 1.91 20.87
N ASP A 444 -4.54 1.61 19.57
CA ASP A 444 -5.64 0.76 19.12
C ASP A 444 -5.33 -0.73 19.45
N LEU A 445 -6.37 -1.46 19.83
CA LEU A 445 -6.31 -2.91 20.11
C LEU A 445 -6.88 -3.68 18.92
N PHE A 446 -6.09 -4.61 18.37
CA PHE A 446 -6.52 -5.49 17.29
C PHE A 446 -6.54 -6.94 17.76
N ARG A 447 -7.69 -7.58 17.61
CA ARG A 447 -7.89 -9.02 17.84
C ARG A 447 -7.63 -9.79 16.56
N ILE A 448 -6.72 -10.75 16.66
CA ILE A 448 -6.37 -11.68 15.60
C ILE A 448 -6.89 -13.05 16.01
N ASP A 449 -7.82 -13.56 15.22
CA ASP A 449 -8.30 -14.92 15.33
C ASP A 449 -7.32 -15.86 14.63
N LEU A 450 -6.49 -16.56 15.41
CA LEU A 450 -5.49 -17.47 14.88
C LEU A 450 -6.11 -18.59 14.03
N SER A 451 -7.36 -18.97 14.29
CA SER A 451 -8.06 -19.99 13.49
C SER A 451 -8.39 -19.52 12.07
N GLN A 452 -8.55 -18.22 11.86
CA GLN A 452 -8.79 -17.62 10.54
C GLN A 452 -7.50 -17.38 9.76
N VAL A 453 -6.40 -17.10 10.46
CA VAL A 453 -5.09 -16.84 9.84
C VAL A 453 -4.41 -18.14 9.39
N VAL A 454 -4.66 -19.25 10.09
CA VAL A 454 -4.10 -20.57 9.79
C VAL A 454 -4.97 -21.24 8.71
N SER A 455 -4.70 -20.88 7.46
CA SER A 455 -5.41 -21.45 6.31
C SER A 455 -4.96 -22.90 6.03
N LYS A 456 -5.75 -23.63 5.24
CA LYS A 456 -5.40 -24.99 4.77
C LYS A 456 -4.20 -25.03 3.80
N TYR A 457 -3.67 -23.88 3.37
CA TYR A 457 -2.62 -23.76 2.37
C TYR A 457 -1.28 -23.33 3.00
N ILE A 458 -0.27 -24.20 2.86
CA ILE A 458 1.07 -24.03 3.43
C ILE A 458 1.73 -22.78 2.83
N GLY A 459 2.20 -21.87 3.68
CA GLY A 459 2.93 -20.64 3.31
C GLY A 459 2.08 -19.38 3.17
N GLU A 460 0.76 -19.52 3.05
CA GLU A 460 -0.17 -18.38 3.06
C GLU A 460 -0.33 -17.81 4.49
N THR A 461 -0.34 -18.70 5.50
CA THR A 461 -0.35 -18.34 6.92
C THR A 461 0.83 -17.44 7.31
N GLU A 462 2.06 -17.77 6.87
CA GLU A 462 3.25 -16.95 7.17
C GLU A 462 3.17 -15.57 6.51
N LYS A 463 2.67 -15.49 5.27
CA LYS A 463 2.46 -14.21 4.58
C LYS A 463 1.43 -13.35 5.29
N ASN A 464 0.32 -13.94 5.75
CA ASN A 464 -0.71 -13.23 6.49
C ASN A 464 -0.22 -12.75 7.85
N LEU A 465 0.46 -13.60 8.63
CA LEU A 465 1.10 -13.20 9.89
C LEU A 465 2.12 -12.08 9.67
N ARG A 466 2.95 -12.18 8.62
CA ARG A 466 3.90 -11.13 8.24
C ARG A 466 3.19 -9.80 8.06
N ARG A 467 2.17 -9.76 7.19
CA ARG A 467 1.35 -8.56 6.90
C ARG A 467 0.74 -7.96 8.17
N VAL A 468 0.17 -8.78 9.05
CA VAL A 468 -0.38 -8.34 10.34
C VAL A 468 0.67 -7.62 11.17
N PHE A 469 1.84 -8.25 11.39
CA PHE A 469 2.89 -7.66 12.21
C PHE A 469 3.53 -6.42 11.57
N ASP A 470 3.67 -6.36 10.24
CA ASP A 470 4.25 -5.18 9.57
C ASP A 470 3.28 -3.98 9.65
N ALA A 471 1.99 -4.23 9.42
CA ALA A 471 0.96 -3.20 9.59
C ALA A 471 0.88 -2.75 11.06
N ALA A 472 1.03 -3.68 12.01
CA ALA A 472 1.12 -3.38 13.44
C ALA A 472 2.34 -2.52 13.82
N GLU A 473 3.51 -2.75 13.23
CA GLU A 473 4.70 -1.90 13.43
C GLU A 473 4.45 -0.48 12.91
N ALA A 474 3.84 -0.35 11.73
CA ALA A 474 3.49 0.94 11.16
C ALA A 474 2.46 1.69 12.03
N ALA A 475 1.49 0.97 12.60
CA ALA A 475 0.45 1.54 13.47
C ALA A 475 0.83 1.68 14.94
N GLY A 476 1.93 1.06 15.39
CA GLY A 476 2.25 0.91 16.80
C GLY A 476 1.13 0.22 17.60
N ALA A 477 0.42 -0.74 17.02
CA ALA A 477 -0.81 -1.27 17.61
C ALA A 477 -0.59 -2.30 18.74
N VAL A 478 -1.59 -2.53 19.60
CA VAL A 478 -1.59 -3.69 20.50
C VAL A 478 -2.24 -4.87 19.77
N LEU A 479 -1.52 -5.99 19.68
CA LEU A 479 -2.01 -7.22 19.04
C LEU A 479 -2.48 -8.21 20.09
N LEU A 480 -3.73 -8.65 19.99
CA LEU A 480 -4.33 -9.69 20.82
C LEU A 480 -4.60 -10.93 19.97
N PHE A 481 -3.76 -11.95 20.13
CA PHE A 481 -3.92 -13.26 19.53
C PHE A 481 -4.78 -14.12 20.45
N ASP A 482 -6.02 -14.36 20.04
CA ASP A 482 -6.99 -15.11 20.84
C ASP A 482 -6.87 -16.62 20.58
N GLU A 483 -7.25 -17.42 21.57
CA GLU A 483 -7.31 -18.90 21.47
C GLU A 483 -5.98 -19.57 21.07
N ALA A 484 -4.87 -19.16 21.69
CA ALA A 484 -3.56 -19.72 21.40
C ALA A 484 -3.53 -21.25 21.58
N ASP A 485 -4.33 -21.83 22.47
CA ASP A 485 -4.42 -23.29 22.63
C ASP A 485 -4.84 -24.07 21.37
N ALA A 486 -5.52 -23.44 20.40
CA ALA A 486 -5.81 -24.05 19.11
C ALA A 486 -4.52 -24.34 18.29
N LEU A 487 -3.50 -23.49 18.45
CA LEU A 487 -2.18 -23.65 17.83
C LEU A 487 -1.20 -24.44 18.69
N PHE A 488 -1.24 -24.25 20.01
CA PHE A 488 -0.21 -24.73 20.94
C PHE A 488 -0.60 -26.00 21.73
N GLY A 489 -1.79 -26.57 21.49
CA GLY A 489 -2.25 -27.77 22.19
C GLY A 489 -1.26 -28.93 22.06
N LYS A 490 -1.04 -29.67 23.17
CA LYS A 490 -0.22 -30.91 23.18
C LYS A 490 -0.74 -31.90 22.12
N ARG A 491 -0.14 -31.89 20.94
CA ARG A 491 -0.36 -32.95 19.96
C ARG A 491 0.53 -34.13 20.33
N THR A 492 -0.12 -35.22 20.73
CA THR A 492 0.47 -36.55 20.89
C THR A 492 1.23 -36.95 19.64
N GLU A 493 2.46 -37.44 19.85
CA GLU A 493 3.33 -38.18 18.92
C GLU A 493 3.07 -38.00 17.41
N VAL A 494 4.01 -37.31 16.77
CA VAL A 494 4.22 -37.17 15.32
C VAL A 494 3.86 -38.46 14.57
N LYS A 495 2.72 -38.45 13.86
CA LYS A 495 2.36 -39.52 12.90
C LYS A 495 2.09 -39.02 11.49
N ASP A 496 1.82 -37.73 11.28
CA ASP A 496 1.54 -37.19 9.93
C ASP A 496 2.44 -36.00 9.54
N SER A 497 2.64 -35.84 8.22
CA SER A 497 3.33 -34.72 7.61
C SER A 497 2.69 -33.37 7.95
N HIS A 498 1.37 -33.32 8.19
CA HIS A 498 0.64 -32.12 8.61
C HIS A 498 1.09 -31.54 9.96
N ASP A 499 1.53 -32.37 10.92
CA ASP A 499 1.94 -31.88 12.25
C ASP A 499 3.32 -31.20 12.26
N ARG A 500 4.19 -31.49 11.27
CA ARG A 500 5.46 -30.76 11.14
C ARG A 500 5.27 -29.32 10.68
N TYR A 501 4.27 -29.06 9.83
CA TYR A 501 4.03 -27.73 9.28
C TYR A 501 3.41 -26.78 10.32
N ALA A 502 2.54 -27.28 11.20
CA ALA A 502 1.99 -26.50 12.32
C ALA A 502 3.10 -26.00 13.28
N ASN A 503 4.13 -26.81 13.54
CA ASN A 503 5.27 -26.40 14.37
C ASN A 503 6.12 -25.28 13.73
N LEU A 504 6.20 -25.23 12.40
CA LEU A 504 6.91 -24.18 11.68
C LEU A 504 6.16 -22.85 11.78
N GLU A 505 4.83 -22.86 11.59
CA GLU A 505 3.97 -21.68 11.71
C GLU A 505 3.99 -21.08 13.12
N VAL A 506 3.93 -21.94 14.16
CA VAL A 506 4.07 -21.54 15.56
C VAL A 506 5.44 -20.92 15.85
N SER A 507 6.51 -21.52 15.31
CA SER A 507 7.87 -21.00 15.48
C SER A 507 8.02 -19.62 14.81
N TYR A 508 7.40 -19.44 13.64
CA TYR A 508 7.35 -18.16 12.93
C TYR A 508 6.59 -17.09 13.73
N LEU A 509 5.38 -17.41 14.23
CA LEU A 509 4.58 -16.51 15.08
C LEU A 509 5.40 -16.01 16.28
N LEU A 510 6.04 -16.92 17.02
CA LEU A 510 6.84 -16.55 18.19
C LEU A 510 8.07 -15.72 17.82
N GLN A 511 8.76 -16.06 16.74
CA GLN A 511 9.86 -15.25 16.24
C GLN A 511 9.39 -13.84 15.88
N ARG A 512 8.24 -13.70 15.23
CA ARG A 512 7.65 -12.40 14.89
C ARG A 512 7.24 -11.62 16.14
N MET A 513 6.64 -12.26 17.14
CA MET A 513 6.32 -11.62 18.43
C MET A 513 7.57 -11.13 19.19
N GLU A 514 8.70 -11.84 19.10
CA GLU A 514 9.96 -11.43 19.73
C GLU A 514 10.61 -10.22 19.03
N CYS A 515 10.42 -10.11 17.72
CA CYS A 515 10.92 -9.02 16.90
C CYS A 515 9.98 -7.81 16.92
N TYR A 516 8.67 -8.03 17.10
CA TYR A 516 7.65 -7.00 17.09
C TYR A 516 7.86 -6.01 18.23
N ARG A 517 8.16 -4.75 17.92
CA ARG A 517 8.52 -3.71 18.90
C ARG A 517 7.33 -3.23 19.74
N GLY A 518 6.09 -3.55 19.32
CA GLY A 518 4.87 -3.26 20.07
C GLY A 518 4.54 -4.29 21.15
N LEU A 519 3.28 -4.26 21.60
CA LEU A 519 2.75 -5.20 22.59
C LEU A 519 1.97 -6.31 21.88
N ALA A 520 2.44 -7.55 22.00
CA ALA A 520 1.74 -8.73 21.52
C ALA A 520 1.29 -9.62 22.68
N ILE A 521 -0.02 -9.85 22.77
CA ILE A 521 -0.68 -10.58 23.83
C ILE A 521 -1.25 -11.87 23.24
N LEU A 522 -0.89 -13.02 23.82
CA LEU A 522 -1.54 -14.30 23.57
C LEU A 522 -2.54 -14.58 24.67
N THR A 523 -3.75 -15.01 24.35
CA THR A 523 -4.69 -15.53 25.34
C THR A 523 -4.77 -17.06 25.24
N THR A 524 -4.97 -17.73 26.37
CA THR A 524 -5.32 -19.16 26.37
C THR A 524 -6.27 -19.50 27.50
N ASN A 525 -7.17 -20.44 27.22
CA ASN A 525 -8.04 -21.04 28.22
C ASN A 525 -7.42 -22.28 28.88
N LEU A 526 -6.35 -22.83 28.29
CA LEU A 526 -5.73 -24.09 28.68
C LEU A 526 -4.23 -23.90 28.99
N PRO A 527 -3.86 -23.27 30.13
CA PRO A 527 -2.46 -22.96 30.45
C PRO A 527 -1.53 -24.19 30.52
N GLN A 528 -2.09 -25.37 30.77
CA GLN A 528 -1.36 -26.64 30.84
C GLN A 528 -1.04 -27.23 29.46
N ALA A 529 -1.72 -26.74 28.41
CA ALA A 529 -1.51 -27.20 27.04
C ALA A 529 -0.29 -26.54 26.38
N ILE A 530 0.09 -25.34 26.82
CA ILE A 530 1.23 -24.59 26.29
C ILE A 530 2.57 -25.22 26.71
N ASP A 531 3.42 -25.53 25.74
CA ASP A 531 4.78 -26.07 25.96
C ASP A 531 5.64 -25.15 26.85
N PRO A 532 6.33 -25.70 27.88
CA PRO A 532 7.33 -24.97 28.66
C PRO A 532 8.38 -24.21 27.84
N ALA A 533 8.80 -24.73 26.69
CA ALA A 533 9.76 -24.07 25.80
C ALA A 533 9.21 -22.75 25.24
N PHE A 534 7.91 -22.70 24.93
CA PHE A 534 7.25 -21.47 24.46
C PHE A 534 7.08 -20.46 25.59
N LYS A 535 6.70 -20.91 26.79
CA LYS A 535 6.59 -20.02 27.96
C LYS A 535 7.89 -19.25 28.25
N ARG A 536 9.05 -19.89 28.06
CA ARG A 536 10.38 -19.26 28.27
C ARG A 536 10.69 -18.14 27.27
N ARG A 537 10.03 -18.11 26.11
CA ARG A 537 10.20 -17.08 25.07
C ARG A 537 9.31 -15.86 25.29
N LEU A 538 8.28 -15.99 26.15
CA LEU A 538 7.36 -14.91 26.47
C LEU A 538 7.90 -14.11 27.64
N ARG A 539 7.91 -12.78 27.52
CA ARG A 539 8.48 -11.90 28.53
C ARG A 539 7.64 -11.85 29.80
N PHE A 540 6.32 -11.87 29.64
CA PHE A 540 5.36 -11.82 30.74
C PHE A 540 4.37 -12.98 30.66
N ILE A 541 4.02 -13.52 31.82
CA ILE A 541 2.95 -14.52 31.96
C ILE A 541 2.03 -14.04 33.08
N VAL A 542 0.80 -13.70 32.72
CA VAL A 542 -0.22 -13.21 33.65
C VAL A 542 -1.27 -14.30 33.81
N GLN A 543 -1.47 -14.73 35.05
CA GLN A 543 -2.55 -15.66 35.37
C GLN A 543 -3.83 -14.88 35.64
N PHE A 544 -4.95 -15.39 35.14
CA PHE A 544 -6.28 -14.89 35.41
C PHE A 544 -7.02 -15.99 36.16
N PRO A 545 -6.78 -16.12 37.48
CA PRO A 545 -7.37 -17.16 38.29
C PRO A 545 -8.90 -17.02 38.31
N PHE A 546 -9.55 -18.10 38.72
CA PHE A 546 -10.98 -18.04 38.98
C PHE A 546 -11.22 -17.13 40.21
N PRO A 547 -12.14 -16.14 40.13
CA PRO A 547 -12.26 -15.14 41.17
C PRO A 547 -12.79 -15.76 42.47
N ASP A 548 -12.23 -15.36 43.61
CA ASP A 548 -12.70 -15.78 44.94
C ASP A 548 -13.99 -15.06 45.37
N VAL A 549 -14.50 -15.34 46.57
CA VAL A 549 -15.74 -14.72 47.06
C VAL A 549 -15.59 -13.19 47.19
N ALA A 550 -14.45 -12.70 47.68
CA ALA A 550 -14.24 -11.28 47.88
C ALA A 550 -14.10 -10.54 46.53
N GLU A 551 -13.41 -11.14 45.58
CA GLU A 551 -13.26 -10.64 44.21
C GLU A 551 -14.60 -10.63 43.48
N ARG A 552 -15.41 -11.70 43.59
CA ARG A 552 -16.77 -11.73 43.02
C ARG A 552 -17.68 -10.69 43.64
N ALA A 553 -17.59 -10.46 44.96
CA ALA A 553 -18.31 -9.38 45.62
C ALA A 553 -17.96 -8.02 45.00
N GLU A 554 -16.67 -7.78 44.73
CA GLU A 554 -16.23 -6.55 44.09
C GLU A 554 -16.72 -6.41 42.66
N ILE A 555 -16.71 -7.50 41.88
CA ILE A 555 -17.28 -7.52 40.53
C ILE A 555 -18.77 -7.15 40.60
N TRP A 556 -19.54 -7.74 41.53
CA TRP A 556 -20.97 -7.42 41.70
C TRP A 556 -21.24 -5.97 42.10
N ARG A 557 -20.35 -5.33 42.88
CA ARG A 557 -20.47 -3.90 43.21
C ARG A 557 -20.30 -3.00 41.99
N ARG A 558 -19.55 -3.44 40.97
CA ARG A 558 -19.16 -2.63 39.80
C ARG A 558 -19.92 -2.98 38.53
N VAL A 559 -20.54 -4.16 38.45
CA VAL A 559 -21.13 -4.69 37.21
C VAL A 559 -22.30 -3.86 36.68
N PHE A 560 -23.06 -3.21 37.57
CA PHE A 560 -24.18 -2.36 37.18
C PHE A 560 -23.70 -0.93 36.93
N PRO A 561 -24.02 -0.34 35.76
CA PRO A 561 -23.80 1.09 35.54
C PRO A 561 -24.47 1.94 36.63
N LYS A 562 -23.87 3.10 36.95
CA LYS A 562 -24.38 4.02 37.99
C LYS A 562 -25.83 4.49 37.75
N ALA A 563 -26.28 4.50 36.51
CA ALA A 563 -27.63 4.90 36.12
C ALA A 563 -28.67 3.78 36.28
N THR A 564 -28.24 2.53 36.52
CA THR A 564 -29.15 1.40 36.66
C THR A 564 -29.86 1.46 38.02
N PRO A 565 -31.20 1.53 38.06
CA PRO A 565 -31.92 1.48 39.33
C PRO A 565 -31.76 0.09 39.94
N THR A 566 -31.22 0.02 41.15
CA THR A 566 -31.05 -1.24 41.91
C THR A 566 -31.71 -1.10 43.27
N GLU A 567 -32.38 -2.17 43.72
CA GLU A 567 -33.10 -2.19 44.98
C GLU A 567 -32.87 -3.52 45.71
N GLY A 568 -32.43 -3.44 46.97
CA GLY A 568 -32.28 -4.62 47.83
C GLY A 568 -31.26 -5.67 47.35
N LEU A 569 -30.22 -5.27 46.61
CA LEU A 569 -29.18 -6.20 46.16
C LEU A 569 -28.23 -6.56 47.31
N GLU A 570 -28.21 -7.83 47.69
CA GLU A 570 -27.31 -8.36 48.72
C GLU A 570 -26.02 -8.90 48.10
N ILE A 571 -25.00 -8.03 48.00
CA ILE A 571 -23.73 -8.35 47.35
C ILE A 571 -23.06 -9.60 47.92
N ASP A 572 -23.09 -9.79 49.24
CA ASP A 572 -22.45 -10.94 49.89
C ASP A 572 -23.11 -12.28 49.51
N GLN A 573 -24.42 -12.27 49.22
CA GLN A 573 -25.14 -13.42 48.69
C GLN A 573 -24.83 -13.65 47.21
N LEU A 574 -24.79 -12.58 46.41
CA LEU A 574 -24.44 -12.64 44.99
C LEU A 574 -23.01 -13.16 44.78
N ALA A 575 -22.09 -12.81 45.68
CA ALA A 575 -20.71 -13.26 45.68
C ALA A 575 -20.56 -14.78 45.88
N GLN A 576 -21.57 -15.46 46.43
CA GLN A 576 -21.54 -16.92 46.58
C GLN A 576 -21.67 -17.66 45.25
N LEU A 577 -22.22 -17.01 44.20
CA LEU A 577 -22.35 -17.60 42.88
C LEU A 577 -20.97 -17.94 42.30
N ASN A 578 -20.68 -19.23 42.14
CA ASN A 578 -19.38 -19.71 41.70
C ASN A 578 -19.22 -19.66 40.16
N VAL A 579 -19.22 -18.43 39.64
CA VAL A 579 -19.11 -18.12 38.21
C VAL A 579 -18.01 -17.07 37.96
N PRO A 580 -17.36 -17.08 36.78
CA PRO A 580 -16.35 -16.08 36.44
C PRO A 580 -16.99 -14.73 36.11
N GLY A 581 -16.19 -13.66 36.07
CA GLY A 581 -16.67 -12.29 35.88
C GLY A 581 -17.51 -12.07 34.62
N GLY A 582 -17.17 -12.72 33.50
CA GLY A 582 -17.95 -12.66 32.26
C GLY A 582 -19.37 -13.18 32.42
N ASN A 583 -19.55 -14.27 33.18
CA ASN A 583 -20.89 -14.77 33.50
C ASN A 583 -21.61 -13.86 34.50
N ILE A 584 -20.93 -13.26 35.48
CA ILE A 584 -21.51 -12.24 36.37
C ILE A 584 -22.09 -11.08 35.54
N ARG A 585 -21.34 -10.58 34.55
CA ARG A 585 -21.80 -9.55 33.62
C ARG A 585 -23.03 -9.98 32.83
N ASN A 586 -23.04 -11.21 32.30
CA ASN A 586 -24.21 -11.75 31.58
C ASN A 586 -25.45 -11.85 32.49
N ILE A 587 -25.26 -12.27 33.75
CA ILE A 587 -26.35 -12.37 34.73
C ILE A 587 -26.88 -10.97 35.05
N ALA A 588 -26.00 -10.01 35.32
CA ALA A 588 -26.39 -8.63 35.62
C ALA A 588 -27.16 -7.99 34.46
N LEU A 589 -26.68 -8.17 33.22
CA LEU A 589 -27.36 -7.68 32.02
C LEU A 589 -28.72 -8.35 31.83
N GLY A 590 -28.79 -9.68 32.00
CA GLY A 590 -30.05 -10.42 31.94
C GLY A 590 -31.04 -9.96 33.00
N ALA A 591 -30.57 -9.66 34.21
CA ALA A 591 -31.39 -9.13 35.30
C ALA A 591 -31.91 -7.72 34.98
N ALA A 592 -31.07 -6.87 34.38
CA ALA A 592 -31.46 -5.53 33.94
C ALA A 592 -32.55 -5.58 32.86
N PHE A 593 -32.46 -6.50 31.89
CA PHE A 593 -33.52 -6.70 30.89
C PHE A 593 -34.84 -7.15 31.53
N LEU A 594 -34.79 -8.06 32.50
CA LEU A 594 -35.99 -8.52 33.22
C LEU A 594 -36.63 -7.38 34.03
N ALA A 595 -35.81 -6.56 34.67
CA ALA A 595 -36.29 -5.42 35.46
C ALA A 595 -36.90 -4.33 34.56
N ALA A 596 -36.27 -4.04 33.41
CA ALA A 596 -36.76 -3.08 32.43
C ALA A 596 -38.08 -3.52 31.79
N ASP A 597 -38.25 -4.80 31.47
CA ASP A 597 -39.53 -5.35 30.97
C ASP A 597 -40.66 -5.22 32.00
N ALA A 598 -40.32 -5.32 33.29
CA ALA A 598 -41.24 -5.13 34.40
C ALA A 598 -41.37 -3.65 34.86
N ASP A 599 -40.74 -2.70 34.17
CA ASP A 599 -40.66 -1.27 34.52
C ASP A 599 -40.31 -1.02 36.01
N SER A 600 -39.31 -1.74 36.51
CA SER A 600 -38.94 -1.77 37.93
C SER A 600 -37.42 -1.76 38.14
N ALA A 601 -36.98 -1.53 39.38
CA ALA A 601 -35.56 -1.62 39.74
C ALA A 601 -35.05 -3.07 39.68
N VAL A 602 -33.74 -3.25 39.47
CA VAL A 602 -33.11 -4.56 39.53
C VAL A 602 -33.13 -5.06 40.98
N THR A 603 -33.78 -6.20 41.21
CA THR A 603 -33.93 -6.84 42.52
C THR A 603 -33.28 -8.21 42.54
N MET A 604 -33.13 -8.81 43.72
CA MET A 604 -32.63 -10.18 43.87
C MET A 604 -33.43 -11.21 43.06
N ALA A 605 -34.74 -11.02 42.88
CA ALA A 605 -35.58 -11.91 42.08
C ALA A 605 -35.19 -11.90 40.59
N HIS A 606 -34.92 -10.72 40.03
CA HIS A 606 -34.43 -10.56 38.65
C HIS A 606 -33.08 -11.25 38.47
N VAL A 607 -32.14 -11.00 39.40
CA VAL A 607 -30.80 -11.61 39.39
C VAL A 607 -30.89 -13.13 39.51
N ARG A 608 -31.77 -13.66 40.37
CA ARG A 608 -31.98 -15.11 40.53
C ARG A 608 -32.44 -15.78 39.25
N ARG A 609 -33.41 -15.16 38.57
CA ARG A 609 -33.95 -15.68 37.32
C ARG A 609 -32.89 -15.67 36.21
N ALA A 610 -32.13 -14.58 36.11
CA ALA A 610 -31.02 -14.46 35.17
C ALA A 610 -29.89 -15.46 35.49
N ALA A 611 -29.54 -15.64 36.76
CA ALA A 611 -28.53 -16.58 37.22
C ALA A 611 -28.90 -18.02 36.86
N ARG A 612 -30.16 -18.43 37.10
CA ARG A 612 -30.64 -19.76 36.70
C ARG A 612 -30.53 -19.99 35.20
N ALA A 613 -30.89 -18.99 34.39
CA ALA A 613 -30.77 -19.09 32.94
C ALA A 613 -29.31 -19.22 32.49
N GLU A 614 -28.40 -18.46 33.09
CA GLU A 614 -26.97 -18.51 32.75
C GLU A 614 -26.33 -19.82 33.21
N TYR A 615 -26.64 -20.32 34.41
CA TYR A 615 -26.20 -21.63 34.89
C TYR A 615 -26.66 -22.76 33.97
N ALA A 616 -27.91 -22.70 33.50
CA ALA A 616 -28.44 -23.66 32.55
C ALA A 616 -27.67 -23.66 31.21
N LYS A 617 -27.27 -22.49 30.70
CA LYS A 617 -26.45 -22.39 29.47
C LYS A 617 -25.08 -23.04 29.62
N ILE A 618 -24.44 -22.90 30.78
CA ILE A 618 -23.12 -23.50 31.06
C ILE A 618 -23.22 -24.96 31.54
N GLY A 619 -24.41 -25.57 31.50
CA GLY A 619 -24.64 -26.96 31.88
C GLY A 619 -24.45 -27.25 33.36
N ARG A 620 -24.58 -26.24 34.23
CA ARG A 620 -24.46 -26.38 35.69
C ARG A 620 -25.80 -26.10 36.37
N THR A 621 -26.00 -26.68 37.54
CA THR A 621 -27.11 -26.32 38.43
C THR A 621 -26.57 -25.54 39.63
N MET A 622 -27.34 -24.55 40.10
CA MET A 622 -27.00 -23.83 41.33
C MET A 622 -27.06 -24.81 42.51
N THR A 623 -26.00 -24.87 43.29
CA THR A 623 -25.93 -25.73 44.47
C THR A 623 -26.69 -25.13 45.65
N GLY A 624 -27.08 -25.97 46.61
CA GLY A 624 -27.75 -25.51 47.83
C GLY A 624 -26.91 -24.50 48.62
N ALA A 625 -25.58 -24.63 48.60
CA ALA A 625 -24.62 -23.73 49.24
C ALA A 625 -24.62 -22.32 48.60
N GLU A 626 -24.75 -22.23 47.27
CA GLU A 626 -24.81 -20.96 46.54
C GLU A 626 -26.17 -20.25 46.70
N LEU A 627 -27.21 -20.99 47.10
CA LEU A 627 -28.56 -20.49 47.33
C LEU A 627 -28.86 -20.22 48.81
N VAL A 628 -27.91 -20.46 49.72
CA VAL A 628 -28.07 -20.13 51.15
C VAL A 628 -28.23 -18.62 51.28
N GLY A 629 -29.33 -18.18 51.91
CA GLY A 629 -29.67 -16.75 52.05
C GLY A 629 -30.64 -16.23 50.99
N TRP A 630 -30.81 -16.90 49.85
CA TRP A 630 -31.76 -16.54 48.79
C TRP A 630 -33.20 -16.98 49.12
N ALA A 631 -33.58 -16.86 50.39
CA ALA A 631 -34.88 -17.28 50.91
C ALA A 631 -36.02 -16.42 50.35
N GLN A 632 -37.16 -17.08 50.14
CA GLN A 632 -38.35 -16.63 49.42
C GLN A 632 -38.75 -15.18 49.76
N THR A 633 -38.63 -14.30 48.78
CA THR A 633 -39.51 -13.13 48.63
C THR A 633 -40.12 -13.17 47.25
#